data_AF-A0A0M6WGJ9-F1
#
_entry.id   AF-A0A0M6WGJ9-F1
#
_cell.length_a   1.000
_cell.length_b   1.000
_cell.length_c   1.000
_cell.angle_alpha   90.00
_cell.angle_beta   90.00
_cell.angle_gamma   90.00
#
_symmetry.space_group_name_H-M   'P 1'
#
loop_
_entity.id
_entity.type
_entity.pdbx_description
1 polymer ?
#
loop_
_entity_poly.entity_id
_entity_poly.type
_entity_poly.pdbx_seq_one_letter_code
_entity_poly.pdbx_strand_id
1 'polypeptide(L)'
;MKKLAKQVGSAKKQTMGSKLSYIKKNWQLYVFFLMPALLLTIIFKYLPMGGLLIAFEDYNVIKGVLGSPWVGLEYFRRFLSSPDFMNYLLNTLKLSIFGLLWSFPIPIILALLLNRIRKAGIKKKI
;
A
#
# COMPACT_ATOMS: atom_id res chain seq x y z
N MET A 1 -21.20 -9.34 -50.42
CA MET A 1 -20.31 -9.81 -49.34
C MET A 1 -18.83 -9.42 -49.58
N LYS A 2 -18.45 -8.13 -49.58
CA LYS A 2 -17.02 -7.70 -49.73
C LYS A 2 -16.63 -6.40 -49.00
N LYS A 3 -17.40 -5.94 -48.01
CA LYS A 3 -17.12 -4.66 -47.31
C LYS A 3 -16.87 -4.77 -45.79
N LEU A 4 -16.69 -5.98 -45.24
CA LEU A 4 -16.51 -6.18 -43.80
C LEU A 4 -15.05 -6.35 -43.33
N ALA A 5 -14.05 -6.25 -44.21
CA ALA A 5 -12.66 -6.56 -43.89
C ALA A 5 -11.70 -5.33 -43.83
N LYS A 6 -12.20 -4.11 -43.56
CA LYS A 6 -11.35 -2.90 -43.56
C LYS A 6 -11.46 -2.05 -42.27
N GLN A 7 -11.54 -2.71 -41.11
CA GLN A 7 -11.44 -2.05 -39.80
C GLN A 7 -10.52 -2.77 -38.82
N VAL A 8 -9.45 -3.41 -39.30
CA VAL A 8 -8.32 -3.72 -38.41
C VAL A 8 -7.43 -2.48 -38.37
N GLY A 9 -7.80 -1.55 -37.48
CA GLY A 9 -7.02 -0.36 -37.20
C GLY A 9 -5.60 -0.74 -36.82
N SER A 10 -4.64 -0.32 -37.65
CA SER A 10 -3.20 -0.41 -37.40
C SER A 10 -2.88 0.11 -35.99
N ALA A 11 -2.53 -0.79 -35.08
CA ALA A 11 -1.95 -0.44 -33.79
C ALA A 11 -0.62 0.27 -34.02
N LYS A 12 -0.66 1.60 -34.07
CA LYS A 12 0.49 2.47 -34.31
C LYS A 12 1.52 2.20 -33.20
N LYS A 13 2.66 1.60 -33.55
CA LYS A 13 3.80 1.40 -32.63
C LYS A 13 4.18 2.76 -32.03
N GLN A 14 3.76 3.03 -30.80
CA GLN A 14 4.12 4.25 -30.07
C GLN A 14 5.62 4.23 -29.78
N THR A 15 6.36 5.09 -30.49
CA THR A 15 7.78 5.34 -30.26
C THR A 15 7.98 6.11 -28.95
N MET A 16 9.12 5.92 -28.28
CA MET A 16 9.40 6.53 -26.96
C MET A 16 9.24 8.07 -26.96
N GLY A 17 9.53 8.72 -28.09
CA GLY A 17 9.30 10.16 -28.28
C GLY A 17 7.82 10.60 -28.26
N SER A 18 6.88 9.74 -28.70
CA SER A 18 5.45 10.07 -28.63
C SER A 18 4.92 10.00 -27.21
N LYS A 19 5.52 9.16 -26.35
CA LYS A 19 5.15 9.04 -24.93
C LYS A 19 5.61 10.25 -24.12
N LEU A 20 6.82 10.76 -24.35
CA LEU A 20 7.28 12.00 -23.71
C LEU A 20 6.44 13.21 -24.11
N SER A 21 6.09 13.32 -25.40
CA SER A 21 5.21 14.40 -25.87
C SER A 21 3.82 14.32 -25.23
N TYR A 22 3.31 13.12 -24.96
CA TYR A 22 2.04 12.91 -24.26
C TYR A 22 2.11 13.35 -22.79
N ILE A 23 3.19 13.01 -22.07
CA ILE A 23 3.37 13.42 -20.67
C ILE A 23 3.48 14.94 -20.57
N LYS A 24 4.28 15.58 -21.45
CA LYS A 24 4.43 17.03 -21.47
C LYS A 24 3.10 17.74 -21.78
N LYS A 25 2.28 17.18 -22.68
CA LYS A 25 0.96 17.73 -23.02
C LYS A 25 -0.04 17.62 -21.86
N ASN A 26 0.07 16.59 -21.02
CA ASN A 26 -0.82 16.34 -19.89
C ASN A 26 -0.17 16.64 -18.53
N TRP A 27 0.79 17.57 -18.48
CA TRP A 27 1.54 17.87 -17.25
C TRP A 27 0.63 18.33 -16.10
N GLN A 28 -0.50 19.00 -16.40
CA GLN A 28 -1.48 19.42 -15.40
C GLN A 28 -2.10 18.23 -14.66
N LEU A 29 -2.29 17.08 -15.33
CA LEU A 29 -2.81 15.88 -14.68
C LEU A 29 -1.85 15.41 -13.59
N TYR A 30 -0.56 15.36 -13.90
CA TYR A 30 0.46 14.95 -12.95
C TYR A 30 0.59 15.98 -11.82
N VAL A 31 0.62 17.27 -12.15
CA VAL A 31 0.81 18.32 -11.13
C VAL A 31 -0.39 18.49 -10.21
N PHE A 32 -1.62 18.49 -10.72
CA PHE A 32 -2.78 18.74 -9.86
C PHE A 32 -3.34 17.49 -9.19
N PHE A 33 -3.32 16.34 -9.87
CA PHE A 33 -3.95 15.12 -9.33
C PHE A 33 -2.95 14.18 -8.67
N LEU A 34 -1.72 14.06 -9.20
CA LEU A 34 -0.73 13.12 -8.66
C LEU A 34 0.20 13.76 -7.62
N MET A 35 0.70 14.97 -7.86
CA MET A 35 1.71 15.58 -6.99
C MET A 35 1.26 15.75 -5.54
N PRO A 36 0.03 16.18 -5.21
CA PRO A 36 -0.37 16.32 -3.81
C PRO A 36 -0.32 14.99 -3.06
N ALA A 37 -0.88 13.92 -3.64
CA ALA A 37 -0.84 12.60 -3.04
C ALA A 37 0.60 12.06 -2.90
N LEU A 38 1.44 12.31 -3.91
CA LEU A 38 2.83 11.86 -3.92
C LEU A 38 3.68 12.61 -2.89
N LEU A 39 3.56 13.95 -2.82
CA LEU A 39 4.26 14.77 -1.84
C LEU A 39 3.85 14.40 -0.41
N LEU A 40 2.55 14.27 -0.14
CA LEU A 40 2.07 13.83 1.16
C LEU A 40 2.61 12.44 1.52
N THR A 41 2.64 11.52 0.56
CA THR A 41 3.21 10.18 0.78
C THR A 41 4.70 10.24 1.10
N ILE A 42 5.48 11.05 0.39
CA ILE A 42 6.92 11.18 0.63
C ILE A 42 7.16 11.80 2.02
N ILE A 43 6.52 12.92 2.32
CA ILE A 43 6.75 13.68 3.55
C ILE A 43 6.27 12.90 4.78
N PHE A 44 5.09 12.27 4.73
CA PHE A 44 4.49 11.66 5.91
C PHE A 44 4.72 10.15 6.02
N LYS A 45 5.08 9.46 4.94
CA LYS A 45 5.36 8.01 5.00
C LYS A 45 6.84 7.69 4.83
N TYR A 46 7.49 8.22 3.80
CA TYR A 46 8.88 7.83 3.50
C TYR A 46 9.92 8.58 4.33
N LEU A 47 9.71 9.87 4.61
CA LEU A 47 10.66 10.65 5.40
C LEU A 47 10.79 10.12 6.85
N PRO A 48 9.70 9.74 7.55
CA PRO A 48 9.80 9.10 8.87
C PRO A 48 10.49 7.74 8.85
N MET A 49 10.52 7.03 7.71
CA MET A 49 11.25 5.75 7.59
C MET A 49 12.77 5.92 7.76
N GLY A 50 13.32 7.14 7.60
CA GLY A 50 14.71 7.41 7.95
C GLY A 50 15.03 7.08 9.42
N GLY A 51 14.03 7.17 10.32
CA GLY A 51 14.17 6.78 11.72
C GLY A 51 14.41 5.29 11.95
N LEU A 52 14.22 4.43 10.94
CA LEU A 52 14.54 2.99 11.02
C LEU A 52 16.03 2.75 11.31
N LEU A 53 16.90 3.71 10.99
CA LEU A 53 18.34 3.64 11.28
C LEU A 53 18.63 3.50 12.79
N ILE A 54 17.75 4.03 13.65
CA ILE A 54 17.85 3.92 15.12
C ILE A 54 17.87 2.47 15.58
N ALA A 55 17.26 1.54 14.84
CA ALA A 55 17.27 0.12 15.19
C ALA A 55 18.68 -0.53 15.07
N PHE A 56 19.62 0.14 14.40
CA PHE A 56 20.98 -0.35 14.15
C PHE A 56 22.06 0.38 14.96
N GLU A 57 21.67 1.37 15.77
CA GLU A 57 22.56 2.23 16.53
C GLU A 57 22.19 2.17 18.01
N ASP A 58 23.17 2.26 18.91
CA ASP A 58 22.90 2.48 20.34
C ASP A 58 22.51 3.94 20.56
N TYR A 59 21.26 4.22 20.19
CA TYR A 59 20.74 5.57 20.01
C TYR A 59 20.70 6.34 21.33
N ASN A 60 21.45 7.43 21.36
CA ASN A 60 21.39 8.39 22.45
C ASN A 60 20.71 9.68 21.96
N VAL A 61 19.64 10.08 22.64
CA VAL A 61 18.84 11.27 22.30
C VAL A 61 19.70 12.55 22.24
N ILE A 62 20.73 12.65 23.08
CA ILE A 62 21.63 13.82 23.13
C ILE A 62 22.59 13.85 21.93
N LYS A 63 23.07 12.67 21.48
CA LYS A 63 24.00 12.54 20.35
C LYS A 63 23.30 12.50 18.99
N GLY A 64 22.00 12.19 18.97
CA GLY A 64 21.22 12.01 17.75
C GLY A 64 21.60 10.74 16.99
N VAL A 65 20.95 10.52 15.83
CA VAL A 65 21.15 9.32 14.98
C VAL A 65 22.59 9.30 14.46
N LEU A 66 23.05 10.38 13.81
CA LEU A 66 24.38 10.44 13.20
C LEU A 66 25.57 10.45 14.19
N GLY A 67 25.33 10.63 15.49
CA GLY A 67 26.35 10.66 16.53
C GLY A 67 26.36 9.44 17.46
N SER A 68 25.41 8.52 17.28
CA SER A 68 25.31 7.31 18.10
C SER A 68 26.16 6.18 17.51
N PRO A 69 26.78 5.31 18.34
CA PRO A 69 27.61 4.24 17.83
C PRO A 69 26.76 3.19 17.10
N TRP A 70 27.24 2.75 15.94
CA TRP A 70 26.58 1.73 15.13
C TRP A 70 26.81 0.34 15.72
N VAL A 71 25.73 -0.34 16.12
CA VAL A 71 25.74 -1.68 16.74
C VAL A 71 25.22 -2.79 15.80
N GLY A 72 24.76 -2.42 14.61
CA GLY A 72 24.30 -3.37 13.60
C GLY A 72 23.06 -4.13 14.04
N LEU A 73 23.14 -5.46 14.12
CA LEU A 73 21.98 -6.33 14.39
C LEU A 73 21.83 -6.74 15.86
N GLU A 74 22.53 -6.09 16.78
CA GLU A 74 22.53 -6.47 18.20
C GLU A 74 21.12 -6.49 18.80
N TYR A 75 20.35 -5.41 18.63
CA TYR A 75 18.98 -5.34 19.16
C TYR A 75 18.03 -6.34 18.50
N PHE A 76 18.22 -6.63 17.20
CA PHE A 76 17.45 -7.67 16.51
C PHE A 76 17.73 -9.04 17.12
N ARG A 77 19.00 -9.40 17.34
CA ARG A 77 19.37 -10.68 17.98
C ARG A 77 18.77 -10.78 19.38
N ARG A 78 18.92 -9.72 20.19
CA ARG A 78 18.37 -9.65 21.56
C ARG A 78 16.85 -9.81 21.57
N PHE A 79 16.15 -9.17 20.65
CA PHE A 79 14.70 -9.28 20.53
C PHE A 79 14.28 -10.68 20.11
N LEU A 80 14.90 -11.24 19.06
CA LEU A 80 14.57 -12.57 18.55
C LEU A 80 14.92 -13.70 19.54
N SER A 81 15.92 -13.51 20.39
CA SER A 81 16.30 -14.45 21.46
C SER A 81 15.50 -14.26 22.75
N SER A 82 14.58 -13.28 22.80
CA SER A 82 13.73 -13.06 23.98
C SER A 82 12.76 -14.22 24.19
N PRO A 83 12.55 -14.70 25.43
CA PRO A 83 11.54 -15.71 25.74
C PRO A 83 10.13 -15.34 25.26
N ASP A 84 9.81 -14.04 25.22
CA ASP A 84 8.48 -13.53 24.84
C ASP A 84 8.27 -13.40 23.33
N PHE A 85 9.33 -13.45 22.53
CA PHE A 85 9.25 -13.19 21.10
C PHE A 85 8.29 -14.14 20.39
N MET A 86 8.37 -15.44 20.69
CA MET A 86 7.46 -16.45 20.12
C MET A 86 6.01 -16.23 20.56
N ASN A 87 5.78 -15.82 21.80
CA ASN A 87 4.44 -15.53 22.28
C ASN A 87 3.85 -14.34 21.51
N TYR A 88 4.61 -13.25 21.33
CA TYR A 88 4.16 -12.09 20.55
C TYR A 88 3.89 -12.45 19.09
N LEU A 89 4.81 -13.15 18.44
CA LEU A 89 4.67 -13.55 17.04
C LEU A 89 3.43 -14.41 16.83
N LEU A 90 3.27 -15.48 17.63
CA LEU A 90 2.13 -16.40 17.48
C LEU A 90 0.81 -15.72 17.82
N ASN A 91 0.78 -14.82 18.82
CA ASN A 91 -0.44 -14.09 19.15
C ASN A 91 -0.86 -13.12 18.04
N THR A 92 0.09 -12.38 17.46
CA THR A 92 -0.19 -11.51 16.32
C THR A 92 -0.65 -12.31 15.10
N LEU A 93 -0.02 -13.46 14.82
CA LEU A 93 -0.44 -14.33 13.72
C LEU A 93 -1.83 -14.92 13.96
N LYS A 94 -2.12 -15.42 15.16
CA LYS A 94 -3.46 -15.90 15.55
C LYS A 94 -4.51 -14.81 15.34
N LEU A 95 -4.28 -13.61 15.87
CA LEU A 95 -5.18 -12.47 15.68
C LEU A 95 -5.36 -12.11 14.20
N SER A 96 -4.29 -12.12 13.41
CA SER A 96 -4.36 -11.82 11.97
C SER A 96 -5.16 -12.88 11.20
N ILE A 97 -4.99 -14.16 11.54
CA ILE A 97 -5.72 -15.27 10.91
C ILE A 97 -7.19 -15.21 11.29
N PHE A 98 -7.54 -15.09 12.57
CA PHE A 98 -8.93 -14.92 12.99
C PHE A 98 -9.53 -13.65 12.37
N GLY A 99 -8.78 -12.56 12.37
CA GLY A 99 -9.14 -11.32 11.71
C GLY A 99 -9.50 -11.56 10.25
N LEU A 100 -8.66 -12.23 9.48
CA LEU A 100 -8.92 -12.55 8.08
C LEU A 100 -10.15 -13.47 7.90
N LEU A 101 -10.22 -14.55 8.68
CA LEU A 101 -11.30 -15.55 8.59
C LEU A 101 -12.68 -14.97 8.91
N TRP A 102 -12.77 -13.94 9.75
CA TRP A 102 -14.05 -13.31 10.10
C TRP A 102 -14.29 -12.01 9.31
N SER A 103 -13.30 -11.12 9.20
CA SER A 103 -13.47 -9.83 8.53
C SER A 103 -13.71 -9.96 7.02
N PHE A 104 -13.23 -11.02 6.38
CA PHE A 104 -13.42 -11.21 4.94
C PHE A 104 -14.79 -11.83 4.59
N PRO A 105 -15.24 -12.95 5.19
CA PRO A 105 -16.49 -13.57 4.82
C PRO A 105 -17.73 -12.80 5.29
N ILE A 106 -17.66 -12.11 6.43
CA ILE A 106 -18.83 -11.41 6.99
C ILE A 106 -19.40 -10.36 6.02
N PRO A 107 -18.61 -9.43 5.45
CA PRO A 107 -19.10 -8.49 4.44
C PRO A 107 -19.64 -9.18 3.18
N ILE A 108 -19.06 -10.30 2.77
CA ILE A 108 -19.52 -11.05 1.59
C ILE A 108 -20.89 -11.68 1.85
N ILE A 109 -21.05 -12.35 3.00
CA ILE A 109 -22.33 -12.93 3.42
C ILE A 109 -23.38 -11.82 3.52
N LEU A 110 -23.05 -10.70 4.17
CA LEU A 110 -23.94 -9.55 4.27
C LEU A 110 -24.34 -9.01 2.89
N ALA A 111 -23.38 -8.85 1.98
CA ALA A 111 -23.67 -8.41 0.61
C ALA A 111 -24.59 -9.38 -0.13
N LEU A 112 -24.40 -10.70 0.03
CA LEU A 112 -25.27 -11.72 -0.56
C LEU A 112 -26.67 -11.72 0.04
N LEU A 113 -26.80 -11.54 1.35
CA LEU A 113 -28.08 -11.42 2.04
C LEU A 113 -28.83 -10.17 1.57
N LEU A 114 -28.17 -9.01 1.52
CA LEU A 114 -28.74 -7.76 1.02
C LEU A 114 -29.13 -7.86 -0.46
N ASN A 115 -28.38 -8.61 -1.27
CA ASN A 115 -28.71 -8.83 -2.68
C ASN A 115 -29.99 -9.66 -2.85
N ARG A 116 -30.33 -10.54 -1.89
CA ARG A 116 -31.56 -11.35 -1.92
C ARG A 116 -32.82 -10.59 -1.46
N ILE A 117 -32.68 -9.38 -0.91
CA ILE A 117 -33.84 -8.55 -0.50
C ILE A 117 -34.55 -7.99 -1.73
N ARG A 118 -35.75 -8.50 -2.03
CA ARG A 118 -36.58 -8.09 -3.19
C ARG A 118 -37.20 -6.70 -3.05
N LYS A 119 -37.51 -6.23 -1.83
CA LYS A 119 -38.13 -4.92 -1.59
C LYS A 119 -37.08 -3.81 -1.57
N ALA A 120 -37.01 -3.04 -2.66
CA ALA A 120 -36.07 -1.91 -2.81
C ALA A 120 -36.16 -0.87 -1.68
N GLY A 121 -37.35 -0.67 -1.09
CA GLY A 121 -37.54 0.27 0.02
C GLY A 121 -36.88 -0.15 1.35
N ILE A 122 -36.65 -1.45 1.57
CA ILE A 122 -35.94 -1.96 2.77
C ILE A 122 -34.43 -1.93 2.51
N LYS A 123 -33.99 -2.31 1.31
CA LYS A 123 -32.58 -2.24 0.89
C LYS A 123 -31.99 -0.82 0.94
N LYS A 124 -32.81 0.22 0.76
CA LYS A 124 -32.38 1.64 0.73
C LYS A 124 -32.38 2.32 2.11
N LYS A 125 -33.01 1.70 3.12
CA LYS A 125 -33.11 2.23 4.49
C LYS A 125 -32.10 1.59 5.46
N ILE A 126 -31.45 0.50 5.04
CA ILE A 126 -30.35 -0.19 5.73
C ILE A 126 -29.07 0.24 5.03
#